data_AF-A0A1L7I8Q5-F1
#
_entry.id   AF-A0A1L7I8Q5-F1
#
_cell.length_a   1.000
_cell.length_b   1.000
_cell.length_c   1.000
_cell.angle_alpha   90.00
_cell.angle_beta   90.00
_cell.angle_gamma   90.00
#
_symmetry.space_group_name_H-M   'P 1'
#
loop_
_entity.id
_entity.type
_entity.pdbx_description
1 polymer ?
#
loop_
_entity_poly.entity_id
_entity_poly.type
_entity_poly.pdbx_seq_one_letter_code
_entity_poly.pdbx_strand_id
1 'polypeptide(L)'
;MKLLLSCEHAFNTIPQPFESYFTAASEILDSHRGYDPGAYDLFRYLEPLSDFSIHQEIGRLLIETNRSLHHASLFSEFSRKMSSEEKEQLISTYYESYRNRVEEFIEDHIAKSEILHLSVHSFTPVWKGQERNAEIGILYDPSKIPEKEYANLLRQQLKALFPQLRIRRNYPYLGKSDGLPTYLRKKFPGKYSGIELEVNQKLVNDNTFKTDLKMGIYRAVEKLLK
;
A
#
# COMPACT_ATOMS: atom_id res chain seq x y z
N MET A 1 -11.46 -14.08 11.39
CA MET A 1 -10.41 -13.15 10.93
C MET A 1 -11.04 -11.77 10.75
N LYS A 2 -10.26 -10.70 10.84
CA LYS A 2 -10.64 -9.33 10.56
C LYS A 2 -9.79 -8.78 9.41
N LEU A 3 -10.38 -8.05 8.47
CA LEU A 3 -9.67 -7.42 7.36
C LEU A 3 -9.36 -5.96 7.68
N LEU A 4 -8.08 -5.65 7.76
CA LEU A 4 -7.51 -4.30 7.73
C LEU A 4 -7.13 -3.98 6.29
N LEU A 5 -7.65 -2.90 5.71
CA LEU A 5 -7.32 -2.43 4.37
C LEU A 5 -6.56 -1.10 4.46
N SER A 6 -5.42 -0.98 3.78
CA SER A 6 -4.65 0.28 3.72
C SER A 6 -4.36 0.75 2.31
N CYS A 7 -4.12 2.04 2.14
CA CYS A 7 -3.52 2.62 0.93
C CYS A 7 -2.64 3.82 1.29
N GLU A 8 -1.34 3.56 1.43
CA GLU A 8 -0.34 4.51 1.94
C GLU A 8 0.05 5.60 0.92
N HIS A 9 -0.16 5.35 -0.38
CA HIS A 9 0.21 6.25 -1.48
C HIS A 9 -1.01 6.66 -2.34
N ALA A 10 -2.15 6.91 -1.70
CA ALA A 10 -3.42 7.15 -2.39
C ALA A 10 -3.41 8.43 -3.25
N PHE A 11 -2.77 9.50 -2.75
CA PHE A 11 -2.76 10.81 -3.37
C PHE A 11 -1.34 11.40 -3.42
N ASN A 12 -1.17 12.46 -4.21
CA ASN A 12 0.05 13.25 -4.31
C ASN A 12 -0.07 14.64 -3.64
N THR A 13 -1.14 14.87 -2.87
CA THR A 13 -1.48 16.17 -2.27
C THR A 13 -0.37 16.69 -1.35
N ILE A 14 0.04 17.94 -1.53
CA ILE A 14 0.91 18.65 -0.60
C ILE A 14 0.05 19.69 0.14
N PRO A 15 -0.09 19.64 1.47
CA PRO A 15 -0.83 20.65 2.22
C PRO A 15 -0.24 22.04 2.04
N GLN A 16 -1.11 23.06 2.00
CA GLN A 16 -0.77 24.46 1.75
C GLN A 16 0.48 24.97 2.51
N PRO A 17 0.69 24.68 3.81
CA PRO A 17 1.88 25.15 4.54
C PRO A 17 3.22 24.68 3.92
N PHE A 18 3.21 23.60 3.16
CA PHE A 18 4.41 22.96 2.61
C PHE A 18 4.56 23.13 1.09
N GLU A 19 3.58 23.72 0.39
CA GLU A 19 3.59 23.86 -1.07
C GLU A 19 4.82 24.61 -1.61
N SER A 20 5.35 25.57 -0.83
CA SER A 20 6.54 26.36 -1.20
C SER A 20 7.77 25.48 -1.48
N TYR A 21 7.88 24.31 -0.83
CA TYR A 21 8.96 23.34 -1.06
C TYR A 21 8.82 22.58 -2.38
N PHE A 22 7.64 22.63 -3.02
CA PHE A 22 7.26 21.84 -4.20
C PHE A 22 6.95 22.68 -5.44
N THR A 23 7.32 23.97 -5.44
CA THR A 23 7.03 24.94 -6.52
C THR A 23 7.45 24.51 -7.93
N ALA A 24 8.49 23.69 -8.06
CA ALA A 24 8.97 23.15 -9.34
C ALA A 24 8.83 21.61 -9.44
N ALA A 25 7.88 21.02 -8.69
CA ALA A 25 7.74 19.57 -8.53
C ALA A 25 6.45 19.00 -9.14
N SER A 26 5.63 19.78 -9.84
CA SER A 26 4.33 19.34 -10.37
C SER A 26 4.43 18.05 -11.18
N GLU A 27 5.32 17.98 -12.16
CA GLU A 27 5.53 16.78 -12.99
C GLU A 27 5.95 15.55 -12.17
N ILE A 28 6.72 15.76 -11.10
CA ILE A 28 7.16 14.68 -10.21
C ILE A 28 6.02 14.22 -9.31
N LEU A 29 5.23 15.16 -8.77
CA LEU A 29 4.05 14.89 -7.97
C LEU A 29 2.99 14.13 -8.78
N ASP A 30 2.78 14.49 -10.04
CA ASP A 30 1.80 13.85 -10.93
C ASP A 30 2.29 12.50 -11.49
N SER A 31 3.54 12.12 -11.24
CA SER A 31 4.10 10.83 -11.62
C SER A 31 3.93 9.76 -10.54
N HIS A 32 4.27 8.51 -10.89
CA HIS A 32 4.38 7.39 -9.94
C HIS A 32 5.35 7.61 -8.76
N ARG A 33 6.12 8.71 -8.76
CA ARG A 33 6.94 9.12 -7.63
C ARG A 33 6.13 9.81 -6.54
N GLY A 34 5.08 10.54 -6.91
CA GLY A 34 4.24 11.31 -5.98
C GLY A 34 3.18 10.47 -5.28
N TYR A 35 2.68 9.44 -5.97
CA TYR A 35 1.62 8.55 -5.50
C TYR A 35 1.59 7.25 -6.34
N ASP A 36 0.64 6.35 -6.04
CA ASP A 36 0.42 5.11 -6.80
C ASP A 36 -0.84 5.23 -7.68
N PRO A 37 -0.71 5.60 -8.98
CA PRO A 37 -1.86 5.71 -9.89
C PRO A 37 -2.80 4.50 -9.85
N GLY A 38 -4.11 4.76 -9.72
CA GLY A 38 -5.16 3.75 -9.62
C GLY A 38 -5.30 3.04 -8.27
N ALA A 39 -4.32 3.13 -7.37
CA ALA A 39 -4.35 2.38 -6.11
C ALA A 39 -5.54 2.79 -5.22
N TYR A 40 -5.81 4.10 -5.11
CA TYR A 40 -6.96 4.59 -4.34
C TYR A 40 -8.30 4.14 -4.92
N ASP A 41 -8.45 4.15 -6.26
CA ASP A 41 -9.66 3.67 -6.92
C ASP A 41 -9.93 2.18 -6.61
N LEU A 42 -8.88 1.35 -6.62
CA LEU A 42 -9.00 -0.05 -6.20
C LEU A 42 -9.31 -0.17 -4.70
N PHE A 43 -8.61 0.58 -3.85
CA PHE A 43 -8.85 0.61 -2.41
C PHE A 43 -10.32 0.93 -2.09
N ARG A 44 -10.88 1.98 -2.68
CA ARG A 44 -12.30 2.36 -2.52
C ARG A 44 -13.26 1.25 -2.95
N TYR A 45 -12.91 0.51 -3.99
CA TYR A 45 -13.71 -0.62 -4.46
C TYR A 45 -13.67 -1.82 -3.50
N LEU A 46 -12.56 -2.02 -2.79
CA LEU A 46 -12.37 -3.10 -1.82
C LEU A 46 -12.86 -2.74 -0.40
N GLU A 47 -12.97 -1.45 -0.09
CA GLU A 47 -13.37 -0.94 1.22
C GLU A 47 -14.58 -1.64 1.84
N PRO A 48 -15.68 -1.95 1.11
CA PRO A 48 -16.84 -2.62 1.68
C PRO A 48 -16.57 -4.04 2.24
N LEU A 49 -15.44 -4.65 1.91
CA LEU A 49 -15.03 -5.96 2.45
C LEU A 49 -14.29 -5.85 3.80
N SER A 50 -13.81 -4.66 4.15
CA SER A 50 -12.92 -4.45 5.29
C SER A 50 -13.69 -4.21 6.58
N ASP A 51 -13.13 -4.66 7.70
CA ASP A 51 -13.58 -4.29 9.04
C ASP A 51 -13.04 -2.91 9.46
N PHE A 52 -11.89 -2.53 8.90
CA PHE A 52 -11.31 -1.19 9.02
C PHE A 52 -10.52 -0.85 7.76
N SER A 53 -10.70 0.37 7.26
CA SER A 53 -9.99 0.90 6.11
C SER A 53 -9.31 2.23 6.45
N ILE A 54 -8.13 2.47 5.91
CA ILE A 54 -7.46 3.77 6.00
C ILE A 54 -6.64 4.04 4.74
N HIS A 55 -6.54 5.31 4.35
CA HIS A 55 -5.67 5.76 3.29
C HIS A 55 -4.98 7.06 3.70
N GLN A 56 -3.84 7.35 3.10
CA GLN A 56 -3.11 8.59 3.36
C GLN A 56 -3.58 9.68 2.40
N GLU A 57 -3.89 10.87 2.93
CA GLU A 57 -4.37 12.01 2.16
C GLU A 57 -3.25 12.83 1.52
N ILE A 58 -2.05 12.78 2.11
CA ILE A 58 -0.87 13.47 1.61
C ILE A 58 -0.02 12.63 0.65
N GLY A 59 0.73 13.31 -0.21
CA GLY A 59 1.72 12.72 -1.09
C GLY A 59 2.90 12.13 -0.32
N ARG A 60 3.35 10.94 -0.74
CA ARG A 60 4.50 10.23 -0.16
C ARG A 60 5.81 11.02 -0.22
N LEU A 61 5.91 11.99 -1.14
CA LEU A 61 7.07 12.87 -1.25
C LEU A 61 7.13 13.91 -0.12
N LEU A 62 6.04 14.17 0.60
CA LEU A 62 6.07 14.99 1.81
C LEU A 62 6.70 14.19 2.96
N ILE A 63 6.07 13.09 3.34
CA ILE A 63 6.58 12.12 4.30
C ILE A 63 6.07 10.72 3.94
N GLU A 64 6.98 9.76 3.89
CA GLU A 64 6.71 8.39 3.42
C GLU A 64 6.18 7.51 4.57
N THR A 65 4.87 7.32 4.62
CA THR A 65 4.21 6.55 5.69
C THR A 65 4.41 5.03 5.57
N ASN A 66 4.85 4.53 4.42
CA ASN A 66 5.25 3.14 4.20
C ASN A 66 6.76 2.92 4.38
N ARG A 67 7.43 3.68 5.27
CA ARG A 67 8.82 3.47 5.71
C ARG A 67 9.00 3.73 7.21
N SER A 68 10.06 3.23 7.83
CA SER A 68 10.36 3.54 9.24
C SER A 68 10.89 4.98 9.41
N LEU A 69 10.81 5.51 10.64
CA LEU A 69 11.29 6.87 10.96
C LEU A 69 12.80 7.08 10.74
N HIS A 70 13.58 6.01 10.67
CA HIS A 70 15.02 6.08 10.40
C HIS A 70 15.38 5.78 8.94
N HIS A 71 14.39 5.55 8.08
CA HIS A 71 14.63 5.21 6.69
C HIS A 71 15.11 6.43 5.90
N ALA A 72 16.15 6.26 5.08
CA ALA A 72 16.74 7.37 4.29
C ALA A 72 15.76 8.04 3.31
N SER A 73 14.71 7.32 2.92
CA SER A 73 13.61 7.81 2.07
C SER A 73 12.37 8.27 2.84
N LEU A 74 12.40 8.40 4.17
CA LEU A 74 11.28 8.93 4.95
C LEU A 74 10.89 10.33 4.45
N PHE A 75 11.90 11.18 4.24
CA PHE A 75 11.76 12.50 3.63
C PHE A 75 12.35 12.45 2.21
N SER A 76 11.65 13.07 1.26
CA SER A 76 12.10 13.17 -0.14
C SER A 76 13.17 14.26 -0.30
N GLU A 77 13.64 14.49 -1.54
CA GLU A 77 14.51 15.63 -1.85
C GLU A 77 13.89 17.00 -1.55
N PHE A 78 12.57 17.08 -1.45
CA PHE A 78 11.84 18.30 -1.14
C PHE A 78 11.77 18.51 0.37
N SER A 79 11.22 17.54 1.11
CA SER A 79 11.05 17.64 2.57
C SER A 79 12.33 17.49 3.37
N ARG A 80 13.41 16.94 2.80
CA ARG A 80 14.73 16.93 3.48
C ARG A 80 15.25 18.33 3.81
N LYS A 81 14.84 19.35 3.05
CA LYS A 81 15.27 20.75 3.23
C LYS A 81 14.53 21.48 4.37
N MET A 82 13.43 20.91 4.85
CA MET A 82 12.64 21.47 5.96
C MET A 82 13.43 21.48 7.26
N SER A 83 13.06 22.40 8.15
CA SER A 83 13.61 22.49 9.50
C SER A 83 13.28 21.25 10.34
N SER A 84 13.94 21.10 11.48
CA SER A 84 13.65 19.99 12.39
C SER A 84 12.22 20.10 12.96
N GLU A 85 11.76 21.31 13.22
CA GLU A 85 10.43 21.61 13.75
C GLU A 85 9.33 21.25 12.72
N GLU A 86 9.52 21.62 11.45
CA GLU A 86 8.60 21.23 10.37
C GLU A 86 8.55 19.71 10.19
N LYS A 87 9.70 19.02 10.27
CA LYS A 87 9.75 17.55 10.18
C LYS A 87 9.05 16.88 11.35
N GLU A 88 9.23 17.38 12.57
CA GLU A 88 8.52 16.89 13.75
C GLU A 88 7.00 17.10 13.61
N GLN A 89 6.60 18.24 13.05
CA GLN A 89 5.19 18.50 12.72
C GLN A 89 4.66 17.48 11.70
N LEU A 90 5.42 17.16 10.64
CA LEU A 90 5.02 16.14 9.66
C LEU A 90 4.88 14.75 10.29
N ILE A 91 5.83 14.38 11.17
CA ILE A 91 5.83 13.10 11.88
C ILE A 91 4.56 12.98 12.73
N SER A 92 4.34 13.91 13.64
CA SER A 92 3.19 13.88 14.55
C SER A 92 1.84 13.98 13.82
N THR A 93 1.74 14.87 12.82
CA THR A 93 0.46 15.17 12.16
C THR A 93 0.03 14.07 11.18
N TYR A 94 0.95 13.55 10.37
CA TYR A 94 0.60 12.65 9.26
C TYR A 94 1.10 11.22 9.44
N TYR A 95 2.33 11.05 9.93
CA TYR A 95 2.93 9.72 10.02
C TYR A 95 2.41 8.95 11.23
N GLU A 96 2.53 9.52 12.43
CA GLU A 96 2.10 8.88 13.68
C GLU A 96 0.58 8.78 13.71
N SER A 97 -0.14 9.84 13.35
CA SER A 97 -1.61 9.80 13.26
C SER A 97 -2.11 8.63 12.39
N TYR A 98 -1.51 8.43 11.21
CA TYR A 98 -1.88 7.34 10.32
C TYR A 98 -1.56 5.96 10.91
N ARG A 99 -0.35 5.77 11.44
CA ARG A 99 0.08 4.47 11.97
C ARG A 99 -0.60 4.11 13.28
N ASN A 100 -0.80 5.06 14.17
CA ASN A 100 -1.50 4.84 15.44
C ASN A 100 -2.92 4.35 15.21
N ARG A 101 -3.67 4.91 14.25
CA ARG A 101 -5.01 4.42 13.90
C ARG A 101 -5.01 2.96 13.42
N VAL A 102 -4.00 2.56 12.66
CA VAL A 102 -3.83 1.16 12.23
C VAL A 102 -3.49 0.26 13.40
N GLU A 103 -2.61 0.71 14.27
CA GLU A 103 -2.18 -0.02 15.47
C GLU A 103 -3.33 -0.19 16.47
N GLU A 104 -4.09 0.86 16.74
CA GLU A 104 -5.28 0.85 17.60
C GLU A 104 -6.30 -0.21 17.12
N PHE A 105 -6.61 -0.24 15.81
CA PHE A 105 -7.50 -1.26 15.27
C PHE A 105 -6.97 -2.68 15.52
N ILE A 106 -5.66 -2.91 15.34
CA ILE A 106 -5.06 -4.22 15.58
C ILE A 106 -5.12 -4.57 17.06
N GLU A 107 -4.73 -3.65 17.95
CA GLU A 107 -4.70 -3.84 19.40
C GLU A 107 -6.09 -4.21 19.96
N ASP A 108 -7.14 -3.55 19.47
CA ASP A 108 -8.53 -3.79 19.90
C ASP A 108 -9.05 -5.19 19.52
N HIS A 109 -8.50 -5.80 18.45
CA HIS A 109 -9.08 -7.00 17.84
C HIS A 109 -8.20 -8.25 17.95
N ILE A 110 -6.87 -8.10 18.03
CA ILE A 110 -5.92 -9.21 17.86
C ILE A 110 -6.02 -10.28 18.97
N ALA A 111 -6.51 -9.91 20.15
CA ALA A 111 -6.76 -10.88 21.23
C ALA A 111 -7.79 -11.94 20.82
N LYS A 112 -8.83 -11.54 20.06
CA LYS A 112 -9.99 -12.38 19.72
C LYS A 112 -9.98 -12.88 18.28
N SER A 113 -9.32 -12.16 17.37
CA SER A 113 -9.33 -12.44 15.95
C SER A 113 -7.92 -12.41 15.36
N GLU A 114 -7.68 -13.23 14.34
CA GLU A 114 -6.57 -13.00 13.42
C GLU A 114 -6.83 -11.75 12.58
N ILE A 115 -5.78 -10.97 12.31
CA ILE A 115 -5.81 -9.79 11.46
C ILE A 115 -5.11 -10.11 10.15
N LEU A 116 -5.85 -10.01 9.05
CA LEU A 116 -5.29 -9.93 7.71
C LEU A 116 -5.23 -8.46 7.31
N HIS A 117 -4.02 -7.96 7.08
CA HIS A 117 -3.79 -6.64 6.49
C HIS A 117 -3.56 -6.78 5.00
N LEU A 118 -4.39 -6.12 4.19
CA LEU A 118 -4.20 -5.95 2.76
C LEU A 118 -3.86 -4.49 2.47
N SER A 119 -2.60 -4.23 2.13
CA SER A 119 -2.14 -2.91 1.67
C SER A 119 -2.23 -2.83 0.14
N VAL A 120 -2.90 -1.81 -0.38
CA VAL A 120 -3.21 -1.65 -1.81
C VAL A 120 -2.26 -0.65 -2.44
N HIS A 121 -1.52 -1.12 -3.45
CA HIS A 121 -0.50 -0.38 -4.16
C HIS A 121 -0.61 -0.56 -5.68
N SER A 122 0.09 0.31 -6.41
CA SER A 122 0.32 0.13 -7.83
C SER A 122 1.77 0.43 -8.18
N PHE A 123 2.25 -0.16 -9.27
CA PHE A 123 3.65 -0.05 -9.64
C PHE A 123 3.82 0.34 -11.11
N THR A 124 4.81 1.22 -11.38
CA THR A 124 5.14 1.67 -12.74
C THR A 124 5.49 0.50 -13.66
N PRO A 125 5.00 0.45 -14.93
CA PRO A 125 5.25 -0.65 -15.85
C PRO A 125 6.70 -0.76 -16.28
N VAL A 126 7.44 0.35 -16.35
CA VAL A 126 8.83 0.39 -16.79
C VAL A 126 9.68 0.96 -15.67
N TRP A 127 10.68 0.20 -15.24
CA TRP A 127 11.61 0.63 -14.22
C TRP A 127 13.03 0.62 -14.77
N LYS A 128 13.69 1.79 -14.79
CA LYS A 128 15.05 1.96 -15.34
C LYS A 128 15.21 1.37 -16.75
N GLY A 129 14.22 1.63 -17.61
CA GLY A 129 14.20 1.14 -19.00
C GLY A 129 13.80 -0.33 -19.17
N GLN A 130 13.50 -1.06 -18.10
CA GLN A 130 13.09 -2.47 -18.18
C GLN A 130 11.58 -2.62 -17.89
N GLU A 131 10.87 -3.31 -18.78
CA GLU A 131 9.45 -3.62 -18.57
C GLU A 131 9.29 -4.65 -17.44
N ARG A 132 8.36 -4.36 -16.53
CA ARG A 132 7.98 -5.28 -15.45
C ARG A 132 7.05 -6.37 -15.95
N ASN A 133 7.49 -7.61 -15.77
CA ASN A 133 6.83 -8.82 -16.25
C ASN A 133 5.80 -9.35 -15.24
N ALA A 134 4.82 -8.52 -14.89
CA ALA A 134 3.63 -8.89 -14.13
C ALA A 134 2.50 -7.86 -14.33
N GLU A 135 1.26 -8.32 -14.24
CA GLU A 135 0.09 -7.45 -14.13
C GLU A 135 -0.35 -7.28 -12.68
N ILE A 136 -0.21 -8.33 -11.86
CA ILE A 136 -0.51 -8.29 -10.42
C ILE A 136 0.62 -8.95 -9.63
N GLY A 137 1.09 -8.25 -8.60
CA GLY A 137 2.01 -8.71 -7.57
C GLY A 137 1.26 -8.97 -6.26
N ILE A 138 1.63 -10.05 -5.56
CA ILE A 138 1.15 -10.34 -4.21
C ILE A 138 2.39 -10.48 -3.33
N LEU A 139 2.67 -9.48 -2.51
CA LEU A 139 3.88 -9.41 -1.71
C LEU A 139 3.57 -9.79 -0.27
N TYR A 140 4.43 -10.60 0.33
CA TYR A 140 4.30 -11.10 1.68
C TYR A 140 5.65 -11.59 2.20
N ASP A 141 5.79 -11.90 3.49
CA ASP A 141 6.99 -12.57 4.00
C ASP A 141 6.85 -14.10 3.86
N PRO A 142 7.66 -14.77 3.01
CA PRO A 142 7.54 -16.22 2.81
C PRO A 142 7.88 -17.07 4.04
N SER A 143 8.50 -16.49 5.06
CA SER A 143 8.74 -17.16 6.35
C SER A 143 7.49 -17.21 7.23
N LYS A 144 6.45 -16.43 6.92
CA LYS A 144 5.17 -16.42 7.62
C LYS A 144 4.20 -17.38 6.92
N ILE A 145 3.96 -18.53 7.56
CA ILE A 145 3.08 -19.58 7.00
C ILE A 145 1.69 -19.04 6.65
N PRO A 146 0.99 -18.30 7.55
CA PRO A 146 -0.34 -17.76 7.21
C PRO A 146 -0.32 -16.83 6.00
N GLU A 147 0.65 -15.91 5.90
CA GLU A 147 0.75 -15.01 4.75
C GLU A 147 0.99 -15.76 3.43
N LYS A 148 1.82 -16.82 3.48
CA LYS A 148 2.06 -17.68 2.31
C LYS A 148 0.78 -18.37 1.85
N GLU A 149 -0.04 -18.85 2.78
CA GLU A 149 -1.32 -19.50 2.49
C GLU A 149 -2.32 -18.52 1.88
N TYR A 150 -2.51 -17.37 2.52
CA TYR A 150 -3.37 -16.30 2.02
C TYR A 150 -2.94 -15.81 0.62
N ALA A 151 -1.64 -15.57 0.41
CA ALA A 151 -1.11 -15.16 -0.89
C ALA A 151 -1.30 -16.22 -1.97
N ASN A 152 -1.19 -17.52 -1.63
CA ASN A 152 -1.43 -18.61 -2.57
C ASN A 152 -2.90 -18.70 -2.96
N LEU A 153 -3.81 -18.59 -1.98
CA LEU A 153 -5.25 -18.61 -2.22
C LEU A 153 -5.68 -17.41 -3.08
N LEU A 154 -5.25 -16.20 -2.72
CA LEU A 154 -5.53 -15.00 -3.50
C LEU A 154 -5.02 -15.14 -4.94
N ARG A 155 -3.78 -15.62 -5.12
CA ARG A 155 -3.22 -15.90 -6.45
C ARG A 155 -4.06 -16.90 -7.24
N GLN A 156 -4.51 -17.98 -6.60
CA GLN A 156 -5.32 -19.01 -7.26
C GLN A 156 -6.66 -18.43 -7.74
N GLN A 157 -7.34 -17.66 -6.88
CA GLN A 157 -8.61 -17.03 -7.25
C GLN A 157 -8.44 -16.04 -8.39
N LEU A 158 -7.43 -15.16 -8.31
CA LEU A 158 -7.15 -14.20 -9.37
C LEU A 158 -6.78 -14.88 -10.69
N LYS A 159 -6.00 -15.98 -10.66
CA LYS A 159 -5.67 -16.74 -11.88
C LYS A 159 -6.88 -17.41 -12.51
N ALA A 160 -7.83 -17.87 -11.70
CA ALA A 160 -9.07 -18.45 -12.21
C ALA A 160 -9.96 -17.40 -12.90
N LEU A 161 -9.99 -16.17 -12.36
CA LEU A 161 -10.76 -15.06 -12.92
C LEU A 161 -10.07 -14.40 -14.13
N PHE A 162 -8.74 -14.40 -14.14
CA PHE A 162 -7.92 -13.71 -15.13
C PHE A 162 -6.78 -14.60 -15.65
N PRO A 163 -7.09 -15.66 -16.43
CA PRO A 163 -6.07 -16.59 -16.94
C PRO A 163 -5.04 -15.92 -17.85
N GLN A 164 -5.37 -14.77 -18.44
CA GLN A 164 -4.51 -13.96 -19.31
C GLN A 164 -3.51 -13.09 -18.55
N LEU A 165 -3.71 -12.83 -17.25
CA LEU A 165 -2.83 -11.95 -16.48
C LEU A 165 -1.68 -12.73 -15.84
N ARG A 166 -0.49 -12.14 -15.83
CA ARG A 166 0.69 -12.64 -15.12
C ARG A 166 0.60 -12.20 -13.67
N ILE A 167 0.24 -13.16 -12.83
CA ILE A 167 0.08 -12.98 -11.38
C ILE A 167 1.24 -13.63 -10.65
N ARG A 168 2.06 -12.79 -10.01
CA ARG A 168 3.32 -13.19 -9.38
C ARG A 168 3.29 -12.93 -7.88
N ARG A 169 3.98 -13.80 -7.15
CA ARG A 169 4.27 -13.61 -5.73
C ARG A 169 5.60 -12.87 -5.61
N ASN A 170 5.69 -11.93 -4.66
CA ASN A 170 6.92 -11.21 -4.35
C ASN A 170 7.59 -10.61 -5.61
N TYR A 171 6.79 -9.93 -6.43
CA TYR A 171 7.23 -9.18 -7.59
C TYR A 171 6.31 -7.96 -7.77
N PRO A 172 6.82 -6.75 -8.04
CA PRO A 172 8.23 -6.44 -8.33
C PRO A 172 9.12 -6.32 -7.07
N TYR A 173 8.55 -6.36 -5.87
CA TYR A 173 9.28 -6.25 -4.61
C TYR A 173 9.14 -7.50 -3.75
N LEU A 174 9.93 -7.61 -2.68
CA LEU A 174 10.02 -8.85 -1.90
C LEU A 174 8.93 -9.02 -0.84
N GLY A 175 8.11 -8.02 -0.52
CA GLY A 175 7.08 -8.10 0.53
C GLY A 175 7.59 -8.15 1.97
N LYS A 176 8.91 -8.03 2.15
CA LYS A 176 9.63 -8.01 3.43
C LYS A 176 10.55 -6.80 3.59
N SER A 177 10.43 -5.84 2.68
CA SER A 177 11.15 -4.57 2.75
C SER A 177 10.66 -3.75 3.94
N ASP A 178 11.41 -2.72 4.35
CA ASP A 178 10.93 -1.76 5.34
C ASP A 178 9.65 -1.11 4.83
N GLY A 179 8.53 -1.35 5.51
CA GLY A 179 7.18 -0.99 5.10
C GLY A 179 6.18 -1.31 6.21
N LEU A 180 4.97 -0.77 6.13
CA LEU A 180 3.95 -0.88 7.15
C LEU A 180 3.63 -2.35 7.49
N PRO A 181 3.42 -3.26 6.52
CA PRO A 181 3.25 -4.68 6.83
C PRO A 181 4.43 -5.28 7.60
N THR A 182 5.66 -4.96 7.23
CA THR A 182 6.87 -5.47 7.92
C THR A 182 6.99 -4.91 9.34
N TYR A 183 6.67 -3.63 9.53
CA TYR A 183 6.62 -3.01 10.85
C TYR A 183 5.57 -3.69 11.74
N LEU A 184 4.35 -3.87 11.25
CA LEU A 184 3.26 -4.47 12.01
C LEU A 184 3.49 -5.95 12.32
N ARG A 185 4.12 -6.72 11.42
CA ARG A 185 4.57 -8.11 11.71
C ARG A 185 5.49 -8.19 12.91
N LYS A 186 6.37 -7.19 13.09
CA LYS A 186 7.31 -7.15 14.22
C LYS A 186 6.61 -6.73 15.51
N LYS A 187 5.69 -5.77 15.43
CA LYS A 187 4.94 -5.25 16.59
C LYS A 187 3.90 -6.27 17.10
N PHE A 188 3.25 -7.01 16.19
CA PHE A 188 2.14 -7.91 16.49
C PHE A 188 2.41 -9.36 16.03
N PRO A 189 3.40 -10.06 16.59
CA PRO A 189 3.73 -11.41 16.16
C PRO A 189 2.58 -12.39 16.42
N GLY A 190 2.39 -13.36 15.51
CA GLY A 190 1.49 -14.49 15.68
C GLY A 190 0.16 -14.34 14.93
N LYS A 191 -0.69 -13.40 15.34
CA LYS A 191 -2.06 -13.25 14.79
C LYS A 191 -2.21 -12.16 13.73
N TYR A 192 -1.14 -11.47 13.37
CA TYR A 192 -1.11 -10.50 12.27
C TYR A 192 -0.46 -11.11 11.03
N SER A 193 -1.11 -10.93 9.87
CA SER A 193 -0.61 -11.32 8.55
C SER A 193 -0.70 -10.14 7.60
N GLY A 194 0.41 -9.71 7.01
CA GLY A 194 0.46 -8.61 6.06
C GLY A 194 0.65 -9.06 4.62
N ILE A 195 -0.18 -8.57 3.70
CA ILE A 195 -0.05 -8.75 2.26
C ILE A 195 -0.12 -7.38 1.57
N GLU A 196 0.79 -7.15 0.63
CA GLU A 196 0.72 -6.00 -0.29
C GLU A 196 0.19 -6.50 -1.64
N LEU A 197 -0.92 -5.90 -2.11
CA LEU A 197 -1.47 -6.12 -3.43
C LEU A 197 -0.98 -5.01 -4.36
N GLU A 198 -0.21 -5.41 -5.36
CA GLU A 198 0.49 -4.51 -6.29
C GLU A 198 -0.09 -4.67 -7.69
N VAL A 199 -0.73 -3.64 -8.24
CA VAL A 199 -1.32 -3.71 -9.59
C VAL A 199 -0.51 -2.86 -10.57
N ASN A 200 -0.19 -3.41 -11.73
CA ASN A 200 0.64 -2.70 -12.71
C ASN A 200 -0.10 -1.49 -13.29
N GLN A 201 0.54 -0.33 -13.25
CA GLN A 201 -0.02 0.94 -13.74
C GLN A 201 -0.31 0.95 -15.24
N LYS A 202 0.21 0.01 -16.05
CA LYS A 202 -0.22 -0.14 -17.45
C LYS A 202 -1.71 -0.50 -17.62
N LEU A 203 -2.36 -0.95 -16.55
CA LEU A 203 -3.78 -1.27 -16.52
C LEU A 203 -4.63 -0.07 -16.10
N VAL A 204 -4.00 1.04 -15.73
CA VAL A 204 -4.66 2.29 -15.31
C VAL A 204 -5.09 3.07 -16.55
N ASN A 205 -6.29 3.63 -16.50
CA ASN A 205 -6.80 4.62 -17.43
C ASN A 205 -7.44 5.76 -16.62
N ASP A 206 -6.98 6.99 -16.82
CA ASP A 206 -7.47 8.16 -16.10
C ASP A 206 -7.50 7.98 -14.57
N ASN A 207 -6.36 7.54 -14.01
CA ASN A 207 -6.19 7.22 -12.59
C ASN A 207 -7.17 6.17 -12.00
N THR A 208 -7.81 5.37 -12.86
CA THR A 208 -8.72 4.29 -12.44
C THR A 208 -8.33 2.95 -13.07
N PHE A 209 -8.72 1.86 -12.41
CA PHE A 209 -8.69 0.54 -13.02
C PHE A 209 -10.04 0.19 -13.66
N LYS A 210 -10.02 -0.60 -14.73
CA LYS A 210 -11.23 -1.10 -15.38
C LYS A 210 -12.12 -1.84 -14.37
N THR A 211 -13.43 -1.63 -14.45
CA THR A 211 -14.42 -2.22 -13.54
C THR A 211 -14.30 -3.74 -13.44
N ASP A 212 -14.10 -4.45 -14.56
CA ASP A 212 -13.94 -5.91 -14.55
C ASP A 212 -12.74 -6.37 -13.74
N LEU A 213 -11.62 -5.63 -13.81
CA LEU A 213 -10.42 -5.92 -13.01
C LEU A 213 -10.74 -5.74 -11.52
N LYS A 214 -11.33 -4.60 -11.14
CA LYS A 214 -11.70 -4.32 -9.74
C LYS A 214 -12.69 -5.33 -9.19
N MET A 215 -13.72 -5.69 -9.97
CA MET A 215 -14.71 -6.69 -9.60
C MET A 215 -14.09 -8.08 -9.41
N GLY A 216 -13.16 -8.48 -10.28
CA GLY A 216 -12.48 -9.77 -10.11
C GLY A 216 -11.53 -9.77 -8.91
N ILE A 217 -10.82 -8.67 -8.65
CA ILE A 217 -10.01 -8.53 -7.43
C ILE A 217 -10.90 -8.58 -6.18
N TYR A 218 -12.01 -7.84 -6.17
CA TYR A 218 -13.01 -7.88 -5.09
C TYR A 218 -13.47 -9.30 -4.81
N ARG A 219 -13.89 -10.05 -5.84
CA ARG A 219 -14.34 -11.45 -5.69
C ARG A 219 -13.23 -12.36 -5.17
N ALA A 220 -11.98 -12.13 -5.57
CA ALA A 220 -10.84 -12.90 -5.09
C ALA A 220 -10.54 -12.62 -3.61
N VAL A 221 -10.63 -11.36 -3.19
CA VAL A 221 -10.48 -10.95 -1.77
C VAL A 221 -11.67 -11.44 -0.94
N GLU A 222 -12.90 -11.32 -1.42
CA GLU A 222 -14.09 -11.80 -0.69
C GLU A 222 -13.99 -13.31 -0.37
N LYS A 223 -13.48 -14.11 -1.32
CA LYS A 223 -13.23 -15.54 -1.09
C LYS A 223 -12.10 -15.83 -0.10
N LEU A 224 -11.17 -14.89 0.09
CA LEU A 224 -10.10 -15.01 1.09
C LEU A 224 -10.65 -14.84 2.52
N LEU A 225 -11.77 -14.15 2.68
CA LEU A 225 -12.40 -13.83 3.96
C LEU A 225 -13.42 -14.89 4.44
N LYS A 226 -13.76 -15.85 3.57
CA LYS A 226 -14.69 -16.96 3.84
C LYS A 226 -13.93 -18.18 4.34
#